data_AF-A0A0X8HDD1-F1
#
_entry.id   AF-A0A0X8HDD1-F1
#
_cell.length_a   1.000
_cell.length_b   1.000
_cell.length_c   1.000
_cell.angle_alpha   90.00
_cell.angle_beta   90.00
_cell.angle_gamma   90.00
#
_symmetry.space_group_name_H-M   'P 1'
#
loop_
_entity.id
_entity.type
_entity.pdbx_description
1 polymer ?
#
loop_
_entity_poly.entity_id
_entity_poly.type
_entity_poly.pdbx_seq_one_letter_code
_entity_poly.pdbx_strand_id
1 'polypeptide(L)'
;MSIQKNDRNCNLVKTLYHAAQGEARSQSHASEARLKSDKSAQDFFDNLSKDYNEIACQARLLLNRKTLSPHTLDTYETNDG
;
A
#
# COMPACT_ATOMS: atom_id res chain seq x y z
N MET A 1 8.74 -26.59 -13.62
CA MET A 1 9.10 -25.73 -12.48
C MET A 1 9.50 -24.36 -13.02
N SER A 2 8.67 -23.33 -12.84
CA SER A 2 9.02 -21.91 -13.09
C SER A 2 7.79 -21.02 -12.84
N ILE A 3 7.50 -20.72 -11.57
CA ILE A 3 6.60 -19.62 -11.20
C ILE A 3 7.49 -18.40 -11.00
N GLN A 4 7.86 -17.70 -12.08
CA GLN A 4 8.73 -16.51 -11.99
C GLN A 4 8.16 -15.26 -12.68
N LYS A 5 6.88 -15.24 -13.04
CA LYS A 5 6.25 -14.07 -13.66
C LYS A 5 4.88 -13.74 -13.04
N ASN A 6 4.83 -13.38 -11.76
CA ASN A 6 3.76 -12.52 -11.21
C ASN A 6 3.98 -11.91 -9.81
N ASP A 7 5.19 -11.95 -9.26
CA ASP A 7 5.38 -11.76 -7.81
C ASP A 7 5.31 -10.29 -7.35
N ARG A 8 5.66 -9.32 -8.21
CA ARG A 8 5.69 -7.89 -7.82
C ARG A 8 4.34 -7.32 -7.41
N ASN A 9 3.28 -7.61 -8.16
CA ASN A 9 1.93 -7.12 -7.82
C ASN A 9 1.42 -7.78 -6.53
N CYS A 10 1.69 -9.09 -6.37
CA CYS A 10 1.40 -9.83 -5.14
C CYS A 10 2.13 -9.21 -3.94
N ASN A 11 3.41 -8.88 -4.10
CA ASN A 11 4.21 -8.23 -3.06
C ASN A 11 3.69 -6.82 -2.74
N LEU A 12 3.28 -6.02 -3.73
CA LEU A 12 2.67 -4.70 -3.49
C LEU A 12 1.34 -4.81 -2.74
N VAL A 13 0.48 -5.78 -3.08
CA VAL A 13 -0.77 -6.03 -2.34
C VAL A 13 -0.49 -6.49 -0.91
N LYS A 14 0.50 -7.36 -0.70
CA LYS A 14 0.96 -7.74 0.65
C LYS A 14 1.48 -6.53 1.42
N THR A 15 2.25 -5.64 0.77
CA THR A 15 2.72 -4.40 1.39
C THR A 15 1.55 -3.53 1.83
N LEU A 16 0.51 -3.36 1.00
CA LEU A 16 -0.70 -2.63 1.39
C LEU A 16 -1.39 -3.24 2.60
N TYR A 17 -1.54 -4.57 2.61
CA TYR A 17 -2.16 -5.29 3.71
C TYR A 17 -1.39 -5.10 5.02
N HIS A 18 -0.06 -5.24 4.99
CA HIS A 18 0.77 -5.06 6.17
C HIS A 18 0.83 -3.60 6.63
N ALA A 19 0.87 -2.65 5.70
CA ALA A 19 0.85 -1.23 6.03
C ALA A 19 -0.46 -0.83 6.72
N ALA A 20 -1.61 -1.28 6.21
CA ALA A 20 -2.91 -1.03 6.84
C ALA A 20 -3.01 -1.62 8.26
N GLN A 21 -2.48 -2.83 8.48
CA GLN A 21 -2.39 -3.39 9.83
C GLN A 21 -1.48 -2.60 10.75
N GLY A 22 -0.32 -2.18 10.25
CA GLY A 22 0.64 -1.37 10.98
C GLY A 22 0.05 -0.03 11.42
N GLU A 23 -0.65 0.65 10.51
CA GLU A 23 -1.37 1.89 10.77
C GLU A 23 -2.40 1.71 11.90
N ALA A 24 -3.30 0.73 11.78
CA ALA A 24 -4.33 0.47 12.77
C ALA A 24 -3.76 0.13 14.17
N ARG A 25 -2.70 -0.69 14.21
CA ARG A 25 -2.02 -1.04 15.48
C ARG A 25 -1.34 0.19 16.11
N SER A 26 -0.68 1.01 15.29
CA SER A 26 -0.03 2.24 15.76
C SER A 26 -1.05 3.21 16.35
N GLN A 27 -2.22 3.38 15.71
CA GLN A 27 -3.31 4.21 16.25
C GLN A 27 -3.84 3.67 17.59
N SER A 28 -3.96 2.35 17.74
CA SER A 28 -4.35 1.73 19.01
C SER A 28 -3.32 2.02 20.11
N HIS A 29 -2.03 1.84 19.82
CA HIS A 29 -0.96 2.10 20.78
C HIS A 29 -0.82 3.59 21.14
N ALA A 30 -1.01 4.50 20.18
CA ALA A 30 -1.07 5.93 20.46
C ALA A 30 -2.24 6.28 21.40
N SER A 31 -3.40 5.65 21.19
CA SER A 31 -4.57 5.82 22.06
C SER A 31 -4.31 5.30 23.48
N GLU A 32 -3.67 4.15 23.62
CA GLU A 32 -3.26 3.60 24.92
C GLU A 32 -2.22 4.48 25.63
N ALA A 33 -1.22 4.98 24.90
CA ALA A 33 -0.21 5.89 25.43
C ALA A 33 -0.84 7.20 25.93
N ARG A 34 -1.80 7.75 25.18
CA ARG A 34 -2.58 8.92 25.58
C ARG A 34 -3.35 8.68 26.88
N LEU A 35 -3.99 7.51 27.04
CA LEU A 35 -4.70 7.14 28.27
C LEU A 35 -3.75 7.05 29.49
N LYS A 36 -2.49 6.69 29.26
CA LYS A 36 -1.44 6.61 30.29
C LYS A 36 -0.67 7.92 30.48
N SER A 37 -1.05 8.99 29.78
CA SER A 37 -0.32 10.27 29.74
C SER A 37 1.16 10.16 29.31
N ASP A 38 1.50 9.13 28.53
CA ASP A 38 2.83 8.95 27.96
C ASP A 38 2.93 9.65 26.60
N LYS A 39 3.30 10.93 26.65
CA LYS A 39 3.37 11.79 25.46
C LYS A 39 4.41 11.32 24.45
N SER A 40 5.56 10.83 24.92
CA SER A 40 6.65 10.38 24.06
C SER A 40 6.25 9.14 23.27
N ALA A 41 5.61 8.16 23.92
CA ALA A 41 5.10 6.98 23.23
C ALA A 41 3.95 7.34 22.28
N GLN A 42 3.05 8.24 22.68
CA GLN A 42 1.99 8.73 21.82
C GLN A 42 2.56 9.33 20.53
N ASP A 43 3.50 10.26 20.63
CA ASP A 43 4.09 10.94 19.47
C ASP A 43 4.81 9.97 18.53
N PHE A 44 5.50 8.99 19.09
CA PHE A 44 6.13 7.93 18.30
C PHE A 44 5.10 7.15 17.48
N PHE A 45 4.04 6.66 18.11
CA PHE A 45 3.03 5.85 17.43
C PHE A 45 2.15 6.68 16.46
N ASP A 46 1.89 7.95 16.78
CA ASP A 46 1.22 8.88 15.87
C ASP A 46 2.04 9.11 14.59
N ASN A 47 3.37 9.24 14.71
CA ASN A 47 4.25 9.35 13.55
C ASN A 47 4.37 8.04 12.77
N LEU A 48 4.52 6.92 13.46
CA LEU A 48 4.58 5.60 12.81
C LEU A 48 3.30 5.26 12.02
N SER A 49 2.13 5.69 12.52
CA SER A 49 0.87 5.56 11.78
C SER A 49 0.90 6.32 10.45
N LYS A 50 1.51 7.51 10.41
CA LYS A 50 1.65 8.30 9.17
C LYS A 50 2.59 7.63 8.18
N ASP A 51 3.70 7.07 8.67
CA ASP A 51 4.66 6.36 7.82
C ASP A 51 4.02 5.14 7.14
N TYR A 52 3.20 4.37 7.87
CA TYR A 52 2.44 3.27 7.28
C TYR A 52 1.44 3.75 6.21
N ASN A 53 0.74 4.85 6.47
CA ASN A 53 -0.18 5.43 5.51
C ASN A 53 0.55 5.85 4.21
N GLU A 54 1.71 6.47 4.35
CA GLU A 54 2.54 6.90 3.22
C GLU A 54 3.04 5.72 2.39
N ILE A 55 3.54 4.67 3.03
CA ILE A 55 3.92 3.41 2.36
C ILE A 55 2.73 2.85 1.58
N ALA A 56 1.54 2.83 2.19
CA ALA A 56 0.34 2.35 1.52
C ALA A 56 -0.05 3.23 0.31
N CYS A 57 0.07 4.55 0.42
CA CYS A 57 -0.15 5.47 -0.70
C CYS A 57 0.83 5.22 -1.86
N GLN A 58 2.12 5.08 -1.57
CA GLN A 58 3.12 4.79 -2.59
C GLN A 58 2.88 3.44 -3.28
N ALA A 59 2.55 2.40 -2.52
CA ALA A 59 2.22 1.09 -3.09
C ALA A 59 0.94 1.13 -3.98
N ARG A 60 -0.10 1.89 -3.58
CA ARG A 60 -1.30 2.11 -4.40
C ARG A 60 -0.97 2.81 -5.72
N LEU A 61 -0.13 3.85 -5.69
CA LEU A 61 0.29 4.58 -6.90
C LEU A 61 1.04 3.66 -7.88
N LEU A 62 1.89 2.76 -7.36
CA LEU A 62 2.62 1.80 -8.18
C LEU A 62 1.72 0.74 -8.83
N LEU A 63 0.65 0.31 -8.13
CA LEU A 63 -0.36 -0.57 -8.71
C LEU A 63 -1.16 0.15 -9.81
N ASN A 64 -1.60 1.39 -9.55
CA ASN A 64 -2.45 2.16 -10.48
C ASN A 64 -1.69 2.62 -11.74
N ARG A 65 -0.40 2.94 -11.63
CA ARG A 65 0.44 3.25 -12.82
C ARG A 65 0.51 2.11 -13.83
N LYS A 66 0.30 0.86 -13.38
CA LYS A 66 0.33 -0.31 -14.27
C LYS A 66 -1.03 -0.58 -14.93
N THR A 67 -2.14 -0.26 -14.26
CA THR A 67 -3.49 -0.39 -14.83
C THR A 67 -3.82 0.71 -15.83
N LEU A 68 -3.09 1.83 -15.82
CA LEU A 68 -3.24 2.96 -16.74
C LEU A 68 -2.19 3.01 -17.86
N SER A 69 -1.42 1.93 -18.09
CA SER A 69 -0.48 1.86 -19.21
C SER A 69 -1.26 1.80 -20.55
N PRO A 70 -1.08 2.73 -21.50
CA PRO A 70 -1.90 2.83 -22.73
C PRO A 70 -1.72 1.70 -23.75
N HIS A 71 -0.82 0.74 -23.53
CA HIS A 71 -0.48 -0.30 -24.53
C HIS A 71 -1.48 -1.46 -24.63
N THR A 72 -2.72 -1.29 -24.19
CA THR A 72 -3.78 -2.31 -24.34
C THR A 72 -4.97 -1.83 -25.19
N LEU A 73 -4.77 -0.80 -26.04
CA LEU A 73 -5.82 -0.26 -26.90
C LEU A 73 -5.55 -0.32 -28.42
N ASP A 74 -4.49 -0.98 -28.88
CA ASP A 74 -4.12 -1.03 -30.32
C ASP A 74 -4.20 -2.43 -30.96
N THR A 75 -5.21 -3.24 -30.63
CA THR A 75 -5.46 -4.48 -31.40
C THR A 75 -6.95 -4.79 -31.58
N TYR A 76 -7.74 -3.84 -32.07
CA TYR A 76 -9.02 -4.14 -32.76
C TYR A 76 -9.34 -3.09 -33.83
N GLU A 77 -8.38 -2.77 -34.70
CA GLU A 77 -8.70 -2.22 -36.02
C GLU A 77 -7.97 -3.04 -37.06
N THR A 78 -8.76 -3.83 -37.80
CA THR A 78 -8.71 -4.13 -39.24
C THR A 78 -9.20 -5.56 -39.43
N ASN A 79 -10.43 -5.70 -39.94
CA ASN A 79 -10.80 -6.66 -40.97
C ASN A 79 -12.24 -6.35 -41.41
N ASP A 80 -12.39 -5.28 -42.20
CA ASP A 80 -13.44 -5.21 -43.21
C ASP A 80 -12.76 -4.76 -44.51
N GLY A 81 -12.55 -5.75 -45.39
CA GLY A 81 -12.00 -5.63 -46.73
C GLY A 81 -12.39 -6.85 -47.53
#